data_AF-A0A7V7WW84-F1
#
_entry.id   AF-A0A7V7WW84-F1
#
_cell.length_a   1.000
_cell.length_b   1.000
_cell.length_c   1.000
_cell.angle_alpha   90.00
_cell.angle_beta   90.00
_cell.angle_gamma   90.00
#
_symmetry.space_group_name_H-M   'P 1'
#
loop_
_entity.id
_entity.type
_entity.pdbx_description
1 polymer ?
#
loop_
_entity_poly.entity_id
_entity_poly.type
_entity_poly.pdbx_seq_one_letter_code
_entity_poly.pdbx_strand_id
1 'polypeptide(L)'
;DAARYRGRVWATRRRPWVDRLASAWLIRRFIDPLARFVWLESPADCPKRAIGFDFDGATFTHSGAMVTFETLLASFDLQTPALLRLGVLVHALDLGGVIPPEAAGVERVLAGMQEAIADDDRLVLAAAGVFEGLLVAFEKDRAP
;
A
#
# COMPACT_ATOMS: atom_id res chain seq x y z
N ASP A 1 4.46 -18.65 1.01
CA ASP A 1 5.58 -18.50 1.96
C ASP A 1 6.22 -17.13 1.79
N ALA A 2 6.05 -16.25 2.79
CA ALA A 2 6.60 -14.90 2.81
C ALA A 2 8.13 -14.86 2.82
N ALA A 3 8.81 -15.96 3.21
CA ALA A 3 10.27 -16.04 3.20
C ALA A 3 10.85 -15.86 1.79
N ARG A 4 10.12 -16.28 0.75
CA ARG A 4 10.53 -16.13 -0.67
C ARG A 4 10.55 -14.68 -1.14
N TYR A 5 9.91 -13.79 -0.40
CA TYR A 5 9.74 -12.38 -0.75
C TYR A 5 10.71 -11.46 -0.01
N ARG A 6 11.67 -11.99 0.77
CA ARG A 6 12.63 -11.19 1.54
C ARG A 6 13.79 -10.67 0.69
N GLY A 7 14.20 -9.41 0.94
CA GLY A 7 15.34 -8.77 0.27
C GLY A 7 15.11 -8.54 -1.22
N ARG A 8 13.86 -8.34 -1.64
CA ARG A 8 13.49 -8.23 -3.05
C ARG A 8 13.43 -6.79 -3.49
N VAL A 9 13.51 -6.62 -4.81
CA VAL A 9 13.15 -5.37 -5.48
C VAL A 9 11.68 -5.46 -5.83
N TRP A 10 10.92 -4.45 -5.42
CA TRP A 10 9.50 -4.27 -5.70
C TRP A 10 9.34 -3.09 -6.64
N ALA A 11 8.42 -3.16 -7.60
CA ALA A 11 8.25 -2.11 -8.59
C ALA A 11 6.78 -1.73 -8.78
N THR A 12 6.52 -0.44 -8.93
CA THR A 12 5.20 0.10 -9.30
C THR A 12 5.38 1.43 -10.03
N ARG A 13 4.30 2.01 -10.56
CA ARG A 13 4.36 3.31 -11.24
C ARG A 13 4.79 4.41 -10.26
N ARG A 14 5.61 5.34 -10.75
CA ARG A 14 6.01 6.55 -10.03
C ARG A 14 4.80 7.42 -9.66
N ARG A 15 5.00 8.36 -8.74
CA ARG A 15 3.94 9.20 -8.16
C ARG A 15 2.81 8.35 -7.56
N PRO A 16 3.13 7.48 -6.57
CA PRO A 16 2.18 6.55 -6.00
C PRO A 16 1.01 7.28 -5.35
N TRP A 17 -0.21 6.79 -5.60
CA TRP A 17 -1.41 7.18 -4.86
C TRP A 17 -1.71 6.16 -3.76
N VAL A 18 -2.84 6.32 -3.08
CA VAL A 18 -3.14 5.68 -1.80
C VAL A 18 -2.94 4.15 -1.79
N ASP A 19 -3.38 3.40 -2.81
CA ASP A 19 -3.18 1.94 -2.83
C ASP A 19 -1.69 1.57 -2.94
N ARG A 20 -0.93 2.25 -3.81
CA ARG A 20 0.53 2.05 -3.93
C ARG A 20 1.27 2.43 -2.66
N LEU A 21 0.90 3.55 -2.03
CA LEU A 21 1.50 4.03 -0.79
C LEU A 21 1.26 3.04 0.35
N ALA A 22 0.01 2.61 0.53
CA ALA A 22 -0.38 1.65 1.55
C ALA A 22 0.28 0.28 1.31
N SER A 23 0.29 -0.18 0.06
CA SER A 23 0.93 -1.44 -0.34
C SER A 23 2.44 -1.42 -0.07
N ALA A 24 3.13 -0.32 -0.40
CA ALA A 24 4.56 -0.20 -0.13
C ALA A 24 4.88 -0.19 1.37
N TRP A 25 4.03 0.44 2.21
CA TRP A 25 4.13 0.34 3.67
C TRP A 25 3.90 -1.10 4.15
N LEU A 26 2.82 -1.75 3.71
CA LEU A 26 2.48 -3.12 4.10
C LEU A 26 3.59 -4.11 3.73
N ILE A 27 4.12 -4.01 2.51
CA ILE A 27 5.23 -4.80 2.02
C ILE A 27 6.39 -4.67 2.99
N ARG A 28 6.84 -3.45 3.28
CA ARG A 28 8.00 -3.24 4.14
C ARG A 28 7.76 -3.62 5.59
N ARG A 29 6.54 -3.44 6.08
CA ARG A 29 6.20 -3.69 7.48
C ARG A 29 6.02 -5.16 7.82
N PHE A 30 5.43 -5.95 6.93
CA PHE A 30 5.02 -7.33 7.22
C PHE A 30 5.63 -8.37 6.28
N ILE A 31 5.85 -8.03 5.01
CA ILE A 31 6.19 -9.01 3.96
C ILE A 31 7.70 -9.08 3.68
N ASP A 32 8.34 -7.93 3.53
CA ASP A 32 9.74 -7.76 3.17
C ASP A 32 10.37 -6.49 3.82
N PRO A 33 10.88 -6.58 5.06
CA PRO A 33 11.57 -5.50 5.75
C PRO A 33 12.81 -4.96 5.04
N LEU A 34 13.35 -5.69 4.06
CA LEU A 34 14.51 -5.29 3.28
C LEU A 34 14.13 -4.88 1.84
N ALA A 35 12.83 -4.64 1.60
CA ALA A 35 12.30 -4.25 0.30
C ALA A 35 13.00 -2.99 -0.21
N ARG A 36 13.36 -3.00 -1.50
CA ARG A 36 13.78 -1.82 -2.26
C ARG A 36 12.74 -1.54 -3.32
N PHE A 37 12.36 -0.29 -3.48
CA PHE A 37 11.35 0.11 -4.44
C PHE A 37 11.98 0.67 -5.71
N VAL A 38 11.35 0.41 -6.85
CA VAL A 38 11.66 1.02 -8.14
C VAL A 38 10.38 1.66 -8.66
N TRP A 39 10.47 2.96 -8.94
CA TRP A 39 9.37 3.80 -9.41
C TRP A 39 9.43 3.91 -10.93
N LEU A 40 8.44 3.32 -11.61
CA LEU A 40 8.42 3.14 -13.05
C LEU A 40 7.74 4.31 -13.76
N GLU A 41 8.29 4.73 -14.91
CA GLU A 41 7.60 5.61 -15.85
C GLU A 41 6.46 4.85 -16.55
N SER A 42 6.74 3.62 -17.01
CA SER A 42 5.77 2.72 -17.63
C SER A 42 5.84 1.31 -17.04
N PRO A 43 4.73 0.56 -16.95
CA PRO A 43 4.75 -0.86 -16.55
C PRO A 43 5.73 -1.73 -17.36
N ALA A 44 5.96 -1.38 -18.63
CA ALA A 44 6.89 -2.09 -19.50
C ALA A 44 8.35 -1.99 -19.04
N ASP A 45 8.69 -0.98 -18.22
CA ASP A 45 10.03 -0.77 -17.70
C ASP A 45 10.34 -1.64 -16.47
N CYS A 46 9.36 -2.44 -16.00
CA CYS A 46 9.50 -3.29 -14.84
C CYS A 46 10.65 -4.31 -15.03
N PRO A 47 11.69 -4.31 -14.16
CA PRO A 47 12.79 -5.27 -14.27
C PRO A 47 12.28 -6.71 -14.13
N LYS A 48 12.77 -7.63 -14.97
CA LYS A 48 12.33 -9.05 -14.97
C LYS A 48 12.46 -9.78 -13.62
N ARG A 49 13.34 -9.31 -12.72
CA ARG A 49 13.56 -9.90 -11.39
C ARG A 49 12.83 -9.15 -10.27
N ALA A 50 12.26 -7.98 -10.56
CA ALA A 50 11.46 -7.23 -9.61
C ALA A 50 10.07 -7.86 -9.46
N ILE A 51 9.46 -7.63 -8.30
CA ILE A 51 8.10 -8.04 -8.00
C ILE A 51 7.21 -6.84 -8.26
N GLY A 52 6.47 -6.88 -9.36
CA GLY A 52 5.56 -5.81 -9.73
C GLY A 52 4.35 -5.78 -8.81
N PHE A 53 3.90 -4.58 -8.46
CA PHE A 53 2.60 -4.39 -7.81
C PHE A 53 1.82 -3.18 -8.35
N ASP A 54 0.49 -3.28 -8.33
CA ASP A 54 -0.47 -2.24 -8.70
C ASP A 54 -0.28 -1.62 -10.11
N PHE A 55 -0.22 -2.51 -11.10
CA PHE A 55 -0.37 -2.20 -12.53
C PHE A 55 -0.76 -3.47 -13.30
N ASP A 56 -1.17 -3.32 -14.56
CA ASP A 56 -1.59 -4.45 -15.39
C ASP A 56 -0.44 -5.44 -15.64
N GLY A 57 -0.65 -6.71 -15.30
CA GLY A 57 0.36 -7.75 -15.42
C GLY A 57 1.39 -7.81 -14.30
N ALA A 58 1.26 -6.97 -13.26
CA ALA A 58 2.03 -7.10 -12.03
C ALA A 58 1.77 -8.42 -11.30
N THR A 59 2.71 -8.86 -10.47
CA THR A 59 2.56 -10.07 -9.63
C THR A 59 1.42 -9.91 -8.64
N PHE A 60 1.28 -8.71 -8.06
CA PHE A 60 0.17 -8.34 -7.19
C PHE A 60 -0.55 -7.15 -7.80
N THR A 61 -1.80 -7.29 -8.16
CA THR A 61 -2.61 -6.22 -8.74
C THR A 61 -4.04 -6.39 -8.28
N HIS A 62 -4.94 -5.54 -8.77
CA HIS A 62 -6.36 -5.66 -8.46
C HIS A 62 -6.87 -7.06 -8.83
N SER A 63 -7.68 -7.65 -7.96
CA SER A 63 -8.23 -8.99 -8.16
C SER A 63 -9.72 -8.99 -7.89
N GLY A 64 -10.53 -9.04 -8.96
CA GLY A 64 -11.97 -8.88 -8.86
C GLY A 64 -12.31 -7.49 -8.36
N ALA A 65 -12.97 -7.41 -7.20
CA ALA A 65 -13.29 -6.13 -6.55
C ALA A 65 -12.18 -5.62 -5.61
N MET A 66 -11.13 -6.41 -5.35
CA MET A 66 -10.09 -6.02 -4.40
C MET A 66 -9.06 -5.08 -5.02
N VAL A 67 -8.68 -4.03 -4.29
CA VAL A 67 -7.48 -3.23 -4.61
C VAL A 67 -6.20 -4.04 -4.34
N THR A 68 -5.03 -3.53 -4.74
CA THR A 68 -3.76 -4.25 -4.57
C THR A 68 -3.44 -4.49 -3.09
N PHE A 69 -3.70 -3.52 -2.22
CA PHE A 69 -3.49 -3.66 -0.78
C PHE A 69 -4.28 -4.84 -0.20
N GLU A 70 -5.57 -4.96 -0.52
CA GLU A 70 -6.43 -6.06 -0.10
C GLU A 70 -5.95 -7.41 -0.68
N THR A 71 -5.52 -7.39 -1.95
CA THR A 71 -4.93 -8.57 -2.61
C THR A 71 -3.65 -9.03 -1.90
N LEU A 72 -2.80 -8.10 -1.44
CA LEU A 72 -1.62 -8.42 -0.64
C LEU A 72 -2.00 -8.99 0.72
N LEU A 73 -3.01 -8.42 1.41
CA LEU A 73 -3.47 -8.97 2.69
C LEU A 73 -3.90 -10.43 2.54
N ALA A 74 -4.71 -10.74 1.53
CA ALA A 74 -5.17 -12.10 1.26
C ALA A 74 -4.02 -13.04 0.85
N SER A 75 -3.10 -12.56 0.02
CA SER A 75 -1.98 -13.38 -0.50
C SER A 75 -0.96 -13.77 0.57
N PHE A 76 -0.84 -12.98 1.64
CA PHE A 76 0.14 -13.17 2.71
C PHE A 76 -0.49 -13.53 4.06
N ASP A 77 -1.79 -13.84 4.10
CA ASP A 77 -2.53 -14.19 5.32
C ASP A 77 -2.46 -13.10 6.41
N LEU A 78 -2.58 -11.84 6.00
CA LEU A 78 -2.50 -10.64 6.85
C LEU A 78 -3.88 -10.03 7.13
N GLN A 79 -4.86 -10.85 7.48
CA GLN A 79 -6.27 -10.41 7.59
C GLN A 79 -6.71 -10.13 9.03
N THR A 80 -5.87 -9.43 9.80
CA THR A 80 -6.28 -8.97 11.14
C THR A 80 -7.38 -7.91 11.01
N PRO A 81 -8.31 -7.77 11.98
CA PRO A 81 -9.39 -6.78 11.87
C PRO A 81 -8.93 -5.33 11.69
N ALA A 82 -7.78 -4.95 12.26
CA ALA A 82 -7.22 -3.62 12.05
C ALA A 82 -6.70 -3.44 10.60
N LEU A 83 -6.02 -4.44 10.05
CA LEU A 83 -5.58 -4.42 8.66
C LEU A 83 -6.75 -4.47 7.66
N LEU A 84 -7.81 -5.22 7.96
CA LEU A 84 -9.02 -5.25 7.14
C LEU A 84 -9.71 -3.88 7.13
N ARG A 85 -9.77 -3.18 8.28
CA ARG A 85 -10.31 -1.81 8.34
C ARG A 85 -9.45 -0.83 7.54
N LEU A 86 -8.12 -0.95 7.60
CA LEU A 86 -7.23 -0.23 6.71
C LEU A 86 -7.52 -0.54 5.23
N GLY A 87 -7.78 -1.80 4.89
CA GLY A 87 -8.17 -2.22 3.55
C GLY A 87 -9.42 -1.49 3.04
N VAL A 88 -10.46 -1.39 3.86
CA VAL A 88 -11.68 -0.63 3.53
C VAL A 88 -11.38 0.85 3.27
N LEU A 89 -10.53 1.48 4.08
CA LEU A 89 -10.11 2.87 3.87
C LEU A 89 -9.33 3.04 2.56
N VAL A 90 -8.35 2.18 2.29
CA VAL A 90 -7.54 2.24 1.07
C VAL A 90 -8.42 2.04 -0.16
N HIS A 91 -9.30 1.04 -0.12
CA HIS A 91 -10.28 0.78 -1.18
C HIS A 91 -11.17 1.99 -1.44
N ALA A 92 -11.72 2.60 -0.38
CA ALA A 92 -12.57 3.77 -0.47
C ALA A 92 -11.87 4.96 -1.16
N LEU A 93 -10.57 5.14 -0.90
CA LEU A 93 -9.79 6.26 -1.45
C LEU A 93 -9.23 5.99 -2.85
N ASP A 94 -9.07 4.72 -3.25
CA ASP A 94 -8.50 4.35 -4.55
C ASP A 94 -9.58 4.04 -5.61
N LEU A 95 -10.64 3.33 -5.22
CA LEU A 95 -11.73 2.90 -6.11
C LEU A 95 -13.11 3.45 -5.71
N GLY A 96 -13.28 4.00 -4.52
CA GLY A 96 -14.57 4.50 -4.02
C GLY A 96 -15.37 3.45 -3.23
N GLY A 97 -16.70 3.63 -3.14
CA GLY A 97 -17.58 2.70 -2.41
C GLY A 97 -17.96 3.19 -1.02
N VAL A 98 -17.89 2.32 -0.01
CA VAL A 98 -18.24 2.68 1.38
C VAL A 98 -17.15 3.56 1.96
N ILE A 99 -17.47 4.83 2.23
CA ILE A 99 -16.50 5.81 2.71
C ILE A 99 -16.46 5.81 4.25
N PRO A 100 -15.35 5.39 4.89
CA PRO A 100 -15.21 5.46 6.34
C PRO A 100 -15.03 6.91 6.82
N PRO A 101 -15.34 7.23 8.09
CA PRO A 101 -15.32 8.61 8.59
C PRO A 101 -13.93 9.25 8.54
N GLU A 102 -12.86 8.46 8.68
CA GLU A 102 -11.47 8.91 8.56
C GLU A 102 -11.04 9.29 7.13
N ALA A 103 -11.79 8.90 6.09
CA ALA A 103 -11.36 8.99 4.69
C ALA A 103 -10.99 10.40 4.25
N ALA A 104 -11.87 11.38 4.45
CA ALA A 104 -11.65 12.75 3.96
C ALA A 104 -10.40 13.40 4.57
N GLY A 105 -10.11 13.12 5.85
CA GLY A 105 -8.92 13.63 6.52
C GLY A 105 -7.64 12.98 6.00
N VAL A 106 -7.67 11.64 5.85
CA VAL A 106 -6.53 10.87 5.33
C VAL A 106 -6.22 11.25 3.89
N GLU A 107 -7.24 11.36 3.04
CA GLU A 107 -7.12 11.80 1.65
C GLU A 107 -6.45 13.18 1.57
N ARG A 108 -6.93 14.15 2.36
CA ARG A 108 -6.40 15.51 2.36
C ARG A 108 -4.92 15.55 2.73
N VAL A 109 -4.51 14.75 3.71
CA VAL A 109 -3.12 14.64 4.14
C VAL A 109 -2.26 13.98 3.06
N LEU A 110 -2.68 12.83 2.52
CA LEU A 110 -1.92 12.10 1.50
C LEU A 110 -1.81 12.89 0.19
N ALA A 111 -2.87 13.59 -0.23
CA ALA A 111 -2.84 14.50 -1.37
C ALA A 111 -1.80 15.61 -1.17
N GLY A 112 -1.81 16.25 0.00
CA GLY A 112 -0.84 17.29 0.34
C GLY A 112 0.60 16.77 0.38
N MET A 113 0.82 15.56 0.91
CA MET A 113 2.13 14.90 0.90
C MET A 113 2.60 14.60 -0.52
N GLN A 114 1.74 14.05 -1.38
CA GLN A 114 2.09 13.74 -2.76
C GLN A 114 2.49 15.01 -3.53
N GLU A 115 1.78 16.13 -3.32
CA GLU A 115 2.12 17.41 -3.94
C GLU A 115 3.44 17.99 -3.38
N ALA A 116 3.64 17.95 -2.07
CA ALA A 116 4.80 18.56 -1.43
C ALA A 116 6.10 17.77 -1.59
N ILE A 117 6.02 16.45 -1.80
CA ILE A 117 7.18 15.55 -1.83
C ILE A 117 7.29 14.94 -3.23
N ALA A 118 8.19 15.49 -4.04
CA ALA A 118 8.43 15.03 -5.42
C ALA A 118 9.20 13.70 -5.51
N ASP A 119 10.00 13.38 -4.50
CA ASP A 119 10.79 12.15 -4.43
C ASP A 119 9.93 11.00 -3.85
N ASP A 120 9.70 9.96 -4.65
CA ASP A 120 8.76 8.89 -4.31
C ASP A 120 9.22 8.03 -3.11
N ASP A 121 10.52 7.84 -2.91
CA ASP A 121 11.04 7.13 -1.74
C ASP A 121 10.78 7.91 -0.45
N ARG A 122 11.00 9.24 -0.48
CA ARG A 122 10.66 10.13 0.63
C ARG A 122 9.15 10.20 0.86
N LEU A 123 8.35 10.23 -0.20
CA LEU A 123 6.89 10.27 -0.10
C LEU A 123 6.37 9.02 0.61
N VAL A 124 6.80 7.83 0.19
CA VAL A 124 6.36 6.58 0.83
C VAL A 124 6.85 6.50 2.28
N LEU A 125 8.08 6.94 2.55
CA LEU A 125 8.60 6.98 3.92
C LEU A 125 7.77 7.90 4.82
N ALA A 126 7.35 9.07 4.32
CA ALA A 126 6.49 9.99 5.06
C ALA A 126 5.07 9.44 5.24
N ALA A 127 4.45 8.94 4.16
CA ALA A 127 3.10 8.38 4.18
C ALA A 127 2.98 7.13 5.06
N ALA A 128 4.07 6.36 5.23
CA ALA A 128 4.13 5.22 6.14
C ALA A 128 3.68 5.57 7.58
N GLY A 129 3.97 6.79 8.05
CA GLY A 129 3.53 7.25 9.36
C GLY A 129 2.00 7.35 9.50
N VAL A 130 1.30 7.67 8.41
CA VAL A 130 -0.17 7.72 8.39
C VAL A 130 -0.74 6.33 8.57
N PHE A 131 -0.26 5.34 7.80
CA PHE A 131 -0.74 3.96 7.90
C PHE A 131 -0.36 3.29 9.21
N GLU A 132 0.84 3.52 9.73
CA GLU A 132 1.24 3.00 11.05
C GLU A 132 0.37 3.61 12.17
N GLY A 133 0.10 4.91 12.12
CA GLY A 133 -0.75 5.60 13.09
C GLY A 133 -2.19 5.08 13.07
N LEU A 134 -2.75 4.88 11.87
CA LEU A 134 -4.09 4.30 11.70
C LEU A 134 -4.15 2.84 12.16
N LEU A 135 -3.14 2.02 11.85
CA LEU A 135 -3.06 0.65 12.34
C LEU A 135 -3.15 0.60 13.88
N VAL A 136 -2.30 1.39 14.55
CA VAL A 136 -2.26 1.47 16.02
C VAL A 136 -3.59 1.99 16.59
N ALA A 137 -4.24 2.95 15.94
CA ALA A 137 -5.54 3.45 16.35
C ALA A 137 -6.62 2.35 16.23
N PHE A 138 -6.69 1.66 15.10
CA PHE A 138 -7.68 0.61 14.85
C PHE A 138 -7.49 -0.62 15.74
N GLU A 139 -6.26 -0.93 16.15
CA GLU A 139 -5.98 -1.96 17.14
C GLU A 139 -6.52 -1.58 18.53
N LYS A 140 -6.46 -0.30 18.91
CA LYS A 140 -6.96 0.21 20.19
C LYS A 140 -8.49 0.32 20.26
N ASP A 141 -9.14 0.69 19.16
CA ASP A 141 -10.62 0.73 19.08
C ASP A 141 -11.26 -0.64 19.34
N ARG A 142 -10.47 -1.71 19.24
CA ARG A 142 -10.88 -3.10 19.52
C ARG A 142 -10.63 -3.53 20.97
N ALA A 143 -9.87 -2.74 21.75
CA ALA A 143 -9.65 -3.05 23.16
C ALA A 143 -10.96 -2.76 23.93
N PRO A 144 -11.46 -3.73 24.73
CA PRO A 144 -12.68 -3.56 25.51
C PRO A 144 -12.57 -2.47 26.58
#